data_AF-A0A832NQ49-F1
#
_entry.id   AF-A0A832NQ49-F1
#
_cell.length_a   1.000
_cell.length_b   1.000
_cell.length_c   1.000
_cell.angle_alpha   90.00
_cell.angle_beta   90.00
_cell.angle_gamma   90.00
#
_symmetry.space_group_name_H-M   'P 1'
#
loop_
_entity.id
_entity.type
_entity.pdbx_description
1 polymer ?
#
loop_
_entity_poly.entity_id
_entity_poly.type
_entity_poly.pdbx_seq_one_letter_code
_entity_poly.pdbx_strand_id
1 'polypeptide(L)' 'MEVLPGKDEMRNVLELARKEDRPLKVKYGVDPTAPDIHLGHTVVLWKLRDFQNLGHIVQFIIGDFTARIGD' A
#
# COMPACT_ATOMS: atom_id res chain seq x y z
N MET A 1 -10.93 -10.19 3.27
CA MET A 1 -10.04 -9.09 2.89
C MET A 1 -10.86 -8.16 2.02
N GLU A 2 -11.31 -7.05 2.58
CA GLU A 2 -12.03 -6.03 1.82
C GLU A 2 -11.01 -5.27 0.96
N VAL A 3 -11.29 -5.15 -0.33
CA VAL A 3 -10.44 -4.40 -1.26
C VAL A 3 -11.22 -3.15 -1.63
N LEU A 4 -10.78 -2.02 -1.08
CA LEU A 4 -11.23 -0.68 -1.45
C LEU A 4 -10.07 0.00 -2.20
N PRO A 5 -10.29 0.57 -3.39
CA PRO A 5 -11.53 0.56 -4.16
C PRO A 5 -11.93 -0.84 -4.63
N GLY A 6 -13.21 -1.03 -4.98
CA GLY A 6 -13.73 -2.31 -5.47
C GLY A 6 -12.93 -2.82 -6.67
N LYS A 7 -12.95 -4.14 -6.92
CA LYS A 7 -12.08 -4.78 -7.94
C LYS A 7 -12.14 -4.12 -9.32
N ASP A 8 -13.33 -3.76 -9.79
CA ASP A 8 -13.51 -3.15 -11.11
C ASP A 8 -13.02 -1.69 -11.14
N GLU A 9 -13.22 -0.95 -10.05
CA GLU A 9 -12.68 0.40 -9.91
C GLU A 9 -11.15 0.39 -9.85
N MET A 10 -10.57 -0.56 -9.11
CA MET A 10 -9.12 -0.76 -9.09
C MET A 10 -8.56 -1.09 -10.48
N ARG A 11 -9.28 -1.91 -11.27
CA ARG A 11 -8.91 -2.19 -12.67
C ARG A 11 -8.89 -0.91 -13.49
N ASN A 12 -9.95 -0.11 -13.40
CA ASN A 12 -10.04 1.16 -14.14
C ASN A 12 -8.89 2.11 -13.80
N VAL A 13 -8.51 2.21 -12.51
CA VAL A 13 -7.38 3.04 -12.06
C VAL A 13 -6.06 2.56 -12.66
N LEU A 14 -5.82 1.25 -12.71
CA LEU A 14 -4.61 0.66 -13.29
C LEU A 14 -4.56 0.87 -14.82
N GLU A 15 -5.68 0.69 -15.50
CA GLU A 15 -5.77 0.91 -16.96
C GLU A 15 -5.53 2.37 -17.32
N LEU A 16 -6.12 3.30 -16.55
CA LEU A 16 -5.89 4.73 -16.75
C LEU A 16 -4.42 5.10 -16.51
N ALA A 17 -3.83 4.62 -15.43
CA ALA A 17 -2.42 4.87 -15.12
C ALA A 17 -1.49 4.35 -16.22
N ARG A 18 -1.79 3.16 -16.78
CA ARG A 18 -1.06 2.60 -17.91
C ARG A 18 -1.24 3.42 -19.19
N LYS A 19 -2.45 3.90 -19.48
CA LYS A 19 -2.74 4.73 -20.65
C LYS A 19 -2.01 6.07 -20.59
N GLU A 20 -1.86 6.63 -19.40
CA GLU A 20 -1.19 7.91 -19.15
C GLU A 20 0.32 7.78 -18.95
N ASP A 21 0.89 6.57 -19.08
CA ASP A 21 2.30 6.25 -18.77
C ASP A 21 2.75 6.82 -17.42
N ARG A 22 1.84 6.79 -16.43
CA ARG A 22 2.11 7.33 -15.09
C ARG A 22 2.17 6.22 -14.05
N PRO A 23 3.18 6.23 -13.17
CA PRO A 23 3.20 5.32 -12.04
C PRO A 23 2.15 5.72 -11.00
N LEU A 24 1.45 4.72 -10.43
CA LEU A 24 0.68 4.91 -9.21
C LEU A 24 1.60 5.08 -8.01
N LYS A 25 1.16 5.85 -7.02
CA LYS A 25 1.80 5.94 -5.70
C LYS A 25 1.01 5.09 -4.72
N VAL A 26 1.56 3.94 -4.34
CA VAL A 26 0.93 2.98 -3.43
C VAL A 26 1.54 3.15 -2.04
N LYS A 27 0.73 3.61 -1.10
CA LYS A 27 1.18 3.92 0.26
C LYS A 27 0.83 2.77 1.19
N TYR A 28 1.78 2.36 2.02
CA TYR A 28 1.55 1.41 3.10
C TYR A 28 2.00 2.03 4.42
N GLY A 29 1.03 2.25 5.31
CA GLY A 29 1.25 2.77 6.66
C GLY A 29 1.54 1.64 7.63
N VAL A 30 2.59 1.80 8.44
CA VAL A 30 2.93 0.90 9.56
C VAL A 30 3.03 1.73 10.83
N ASP A 31 2.38 1.26 11.90
CA ASP A 31 2.54 1.80 13.24
C ASP A 31 3.71 1.08 13.94
N PRO A 32 4.79 1.78 14.32
CA PRO A 32 5.98 1.18 14.92
C PRO A 32 5.76 0.72 16.37
N THR A 33 4.62 1.04 17.00
CA THR A 33 4.32 0.64 18.40
C THR A 33 3.96 -0.83 18.55
N ALA A 34 3.52 -1.49 17.47
CA ALA A 34 3.32 -2.93 17.47
C ALA A 34 4.61 -3.64 16.99
N PRO A 35 5.32 -4.41 17.83
CA PRO A 35 6.51 -5.18 17.44
C PRO A 35 6.18 -6.41 16.57
N ASP A 36 5.04 -6.38 15.87
CA ASP A 36 4.39 -7.55 15.30
C ASP A 36 4.55 -7.56 13.77
N ILE A 37 5.78 -7.55 13.28
CA ILE A 37 6.07 -8.02 11.91
C ILE A 37 5.94 -9.56 11.90
N HIS A 38 4.71 -10.04 12.07
CA HIS A 38 4.33 -11.43 11.90
C HIS A 38 4.12 -11.76 10.41
N LEU A 39 4.08 -13.05 10.07
CA LEU A 39 3.87 -13.58 8.71
C LEU A 39 2.71 -12.92 7.94
N GLY A 40 1.68 -12.39 8.62
CA GLY A 40 0.59 -11.63 8.01
C GLY A 40 1.03 -10.38 7.22
N HIS A 41 2.12 -9.71 7.63
CA HIS A 41 2.69 -8.58 6.89
C HIS A 41 3.30 -9.01 5.56
N THR A 42 3.77 -10.25 5.47
CA THR A 42 4.43 -10.78 4.27
C THR A 42 3.49 -10.74 3.07
N VAL A 43 2.18 -11.00 3.26
CA VAL A 43 1.17 -10.91 2.19
C VAL A 43 1.07 -9.50 1.62
N VAL A 44 1.08 -8.49 2.48
CA VAL A 44 1.04 -7.09 2.06
C VAL A 44 2.32 -6.71 1.33
N LEU A 45 3.48 -7.12 1.86
CA LEU A 45 4.78 -6.90 1.22
C LEU A 45 4.86 -7.54 -0.17
N TRP A 46 4.33 -8.76 -0.34
CA TRP A 46 4.23 -9.41 -1.66
C TRP A 46 3.34 -8.61 -2.62
N LYS A 47 2.21 -8.09 -2.15
CA LYS A 47 1.34 -7.25 -2.98
C LYS A 47 2.00 -5.94 -3.38
N LEU A 48 2.75 -5.31 -2.48
CA LEU A 48 3.54 -4.11 -2.78
C LEU A 48 4.61 -4.40 -3.84
N ARG A 49 5.26 -5.58 -3.77
CA ARG A 49 6.19 -6.04 -4.81
C ARG A 49 5.50 -6.19 -6.17
N ASP A 50 4.26 -6.67 -6.25
CA ASP A 50 3.51 -6.69 -7.51
C ASP A 50 3.40 -5.30 -8.12
N PHE A 51 3.08 -4.28 -7.31
CA PHE A 51 3.00 -2.90 -7.78
C PHE A 51 4.35 -2.38 -8.29
N GLN A 52 5.45 -2.69 -7.60
CA GLN A 52 6.79 -2.34 -8.07
C GLN A 52 7.15 -3.01 -9.40
N ASN A 53 6.82 -4.29 -9.55
CA ASN A 53 7.04 -5.04 -10.79
C ASN A 53 6.23 -4.48 -11.97
N LEU A 54 5.07 -3.87 -11.69
CA LEU A 54 4.25 -3.16 -12.67
C LEU A 54 4.72 -1.71 -12.94
N GLY A 55 5.85 -1.29 -12.36
CA GLY A 55 6.44 0.04 -12.57
C GLY A 55 5.86 1.14 -11.67
N HIS A 56 5.11 0.78 -10.62
CA HIS A 56 4.54 1.75 -9.68
C HIS A 56 5.47 2.04 -8.51
N ILE A 57 5.22 3.18 -7.85
CA ILE A 57 6.03 3.67 -6.74
C ILE A 57 5.37 3.24 -5.43
N VAL A 58 6.05 2.42 -4.65
CA VAL A 58 5.62 2.05 -3.29
C VAL A 58 6.24 2.99 -2.27
N GLN A 59 5.43 3.49 -1.33
CA GLN A 59 5.85 4.37 -0.25
C GLN A 59 5.50 3.74 1.09
N PHE A 60 6.51 3.40 1.88
CA PHE A 60 6.32 3.00 3.27
C PHE A 60 6.23 4.24 4.15
N ILE A 61 5.17 4.33 4.94
CA ILE A 61 4.93 5.42 5.86
C ILE A 61 4.97 4.83 7.27
N ILE A 62 5.95 5.22 8.06
CA ILE A 62 6.05 4.84 9.46
C ILE A 62 5.45 6.00 10.26
N GLY A 63 4.32 5.77 10.93
CA GLY A 63 3.63 6.81 11.68
C GLY A 63 4.09 6.85 13.14
N ASP A 64 4.77 7.91 13.56
CA ASP A 64 5.06 8.21 14.98
C ASP A 64 3.99 9.13 15.61
N PHE A 65 3.01 9.57 14.81
CA PHE A 65 2.13 10.68 15.15
C PHE A 65 0.91 10.27 15.99
N THR A 66 0.36 9.06 15.79
CA THR A 66 -0.74 8.53 16.61
C THR A 66 -0.30 8.15 18.01
N ALA A 67 0.95 7.71 18.19
CA ALA A 67 1.52 7.36 19.49
C ALA A 67 1.61 8.56 20.47
N ARG A 68 1.62 9.80 19.97
CA ARG A 68 1.73 11.02 20.79
C ARG A 68 0.41 11.73 21.11
N ILE A 69 -0.70 11.34 20.48
CA ILE A 69 -2.03 11.94 20.72
C ILE A 69 -2.90 11.04 21.63
N GLY A 70 -2.48 9.79 21.84
CA GLY A 70 -3.19 8.80 22.67
C GLY A 70 -2.64 8.56 24.08
N ASP A 71 -1.74 9.42 24.58
CA ASP A 71 -1.34 9.50 26.00
C ASP A 71 -1.81 10.84 26.59
#